data_AF-A0A6B3M5V7-F1
#
_entry.id   AF-A0A6B3M5V7-F1
#
_cell.length_a   1.000
_cell.length_b   1.000
_cell.length_c   1.000
_cell.angle_alpha   90.00
_cell.angle_beta   90.00
_cell.angle_gamma   90.00
#
_symmetry.space_group_name_H-M   'P 1'
#
loop_
_entity.id
_entity.type
_entity.pdbx_description
1 polymer ?
#
loop_
_entity_poly.entity_id
_entity_poly.type
_entity_poly.pdbx_seq_one_letter_code
_entity_poly.pdbx_strand_id
1 'polypeptide(L)'
;MVSEYIFSGSLPESATTYVKREADEQLYEALKSGKFCYVLNSRQTGKSSLRVRTHRRLTDVGFACAAIDLSFDQKNGIGASPL
;
A
#
# COMPACT_ATOMS: atom_id res chain seq x y z
N MET A 1 10.26 14.30 -18.43
CA MET A 1 10.09 13.76 -17.06
C MET A 1 10.52 12.30 -17.11
N VAL A 2 11.61 11.92 -16.45
CA VAL A 2 12.12 10.54 -16.48
C VAL A 2 11.55 9.82 -15.26
N SER A 3 10.85 8.71 -15.45
CA SER A 3 10.38 7.86 -14.35
C SER A 3 11.51 6.98 -13.86
N GLU A 4 11.78 6.98 -12.56
CA GLU A 4 12.74 6.08 -11.94
C GLU A 4 12.22 4.63 -12.00
N TYR A 5 13.09 3.70 -12.38
CA TYR A 5 12.76 2.27 -12.41
C TYR A 5 12.89 1.67 -11.01
N ILE A 6 11.76 1.28 -10.42
CA ILE A 6 11.68 0.72 -9.07
C ILE A 6 11.33 -0.78 -9.17
N PHE A 7 12.26 -1.64 -8.77
CA PHE A 7 12.11 -3.10 -8.82
C PHE A 7 11.73 -3.72 -7.46
N SER A 8 11.99 -3.02 -6.35
CA SER A 8 11.71 -3.50 -4.99
C SER A 8 10.95 -2.46 -4.18
N GLY A 9 10.27 -2.91 -3.12
CA GLY A 9 9.50 -2.03 -2.24
C GLY A 9 8.12 -1.64 -2.79
N SER A 10 7.58 -0.56 -2.23
CA SER A 10 6.31 0.04 -2.66
C SER A 10 6.58 1.11 -3.69
N LEU A 11 5.72 1.16 -4.71
CA LEU A 11 5.75 2.26 -5.66
C LEU A 11 5.08 3.48 -5.02
N PRO A 12 5.69 4.68 -5.08
CA PRO A 12 5.10 5.86 -4.48
C PRO A 12 3.73 6.18 -5.10
N GLU A 13 2.90 6.86 -4.33
CA GLU A 13 1.54 7.22 -4.72
C GLU A 13 1.50 8.03 -6.03
N SER A 14 2.45 8.95 -6.19
CA SER A 14 2.61 9.84 -7.35
C SER A 14 3.18 9.15 -8.59
N ALA A 15 3.57 7.88 -8.50
CA ALA A 15 4.13 7.18 -9.64
C ALA A 15 3.08 6.98 -10.75
N THR A 16 3.37 7.58 -11.90
CA THR A 16 2.58 7.47 -13.13
C THR A 16 2.65 6.07 -13.76
N THR A 17 3.60 5.25 -13.32
CA THR A 17 3.81 3.87 -13.79
C THR A 17 2.96 2.83 -13.05
N TYR A 18 2.16 3.24 -12.08
CA TYR A 18 1.24 2.32 -11.40
C TYR A 18 0.05 1.95 -12.28
N VAL A 19 -0.16 0.65 -12.46
CA VAL A 19 -1.35 0.13 -13.12
C VAL A 19 -2.38 -0.23 -12.06
N LYS A 20 -3.55 0.44 -12.10
CA LYS A 20 -4.71 0.06 -11.28
C LYS A 20 -5.20 -1.32 -11.67
N ARG A 21 -5.52 -2.14 -10.67
CA ARG A 21 -6.06 -3.50 -10.82
C ARG A 21 -7.48 -3.52 -10.26
N GLU A 22 -8.22 -4.59 -10.56
CA GLU A 22 -9.54 -4.81 -9.96
C GLU A 22 -9.48 -4.84 -8.42
N ALA A 23 -8.41 -5.42 -7.88
CA ALA A 23 -8.17 -5.50 -6.44
C ALA A 23 -8.09 -4.13 -5.74
N ASP A 24 -7.71 -3.05 -6.44
CA ASP A 24 -7.68 -1.69 -5.89
C ASP A 24 -9.07 -1.23 -5.44
N GLU A 25 -10.10 -1.57 -6.22
CA GLU A 25 -11.47 -1.17 -5.90
C GLU A 25 -12.12 -2.14 -4.93
N GLN A 26 -11.90 -3.44 -5.13
CA GLN A 26 -12.42 -4.48 -4.22
C GLN A 26 -11.95 -4.25 -2.78
N LEU A 27 -10.66 -3.96 -2.59
CA LEU A 27 -10.12 -3.71 -1.24
C LEU A 27 -10.67 -2.42 -0.65
N TYR A 28 -10.73 -1.34 -1.44
CA TYR A 28 -11.22 -0.05 -0.98
C TYR A 28 -12.67 -0.12 -0.50
N GLU A 29 -13.58 -0.68 -1.31
CA GLU A 29 -15.00 -0.78 -0.95
C GLU A 29 -15.25 -1.79 0.18
N ALA A 30 -14.49 -2.89 0.24
CA ALA A 30 -14.58 -3.82 1.35
C ALA A 30 -14.14 -3.18 2.68
N LEU A 31 -13.04 -2.42 2.70
CA LEU A 31 -12.60 -1.71 3.90
C LEU A 31 -13.56 -0.59 4.30
N LYS A 32 -14.08 0.16 3.33
CA LYS A 32 -15.08 1.21 3.57
C LYS A 32 -16.39 0.66 4.15
N SER A 33 -16.75 -0.59 3.81
CA SER A 33 -17.87 -1.32 4.41
C SER A 33 -17.54 -2.00 5.74
N GLY A 34 -16.36 -1.75 6.32
CA GLY A 34 -15.94 -2.30 7.61
C GLY A 34 -15.55 -3.77 7.58
N LYS A 35 -15.27 -4.34 6.40
CA LYS A 35 -14.87 -5.75 6.28
C LYS A 35 -13.39 -5.92 6.61
N PHE A 36 -13.09 -7.00 7.33
CA PHE A 36 -11.72 -7.45 7.52
C PHE A 36 -11.23 -8.18 6.26
N CYS A 37 -10.12 -7.70 5.67
CA CYS A 37 -9.65 -8.14 4.36
C CYS A 37 -8.24 -8.75 4.43
N TYR A 38 -8.01 -9.83 3.70
CA TYR A 38 -6.68 -10.41 3.48
C TYR A 38 -6.21 -10.15 2.06
N VAL A 39 -4.97 -9.69 1.91
CA VAL A 39 -4.32 -9.50 0.60
C VAL A 39 -3.16 -10.49 0.49
N LEU A 40 -3.41 -11.66 -0.08
CA LEU A 40 -2.44 -12.74 -0.24
C LEU A 40 -2.01 -12.86 -1.70
N ASN A 41 -0.72 -12.69 -1.98
CA ASN A 41 -0.15 -12.88 -3.31
C ASN A 41 1.37 -13.15 -3.20
N SER A 42 1.99 -13.61 -4.28
CA SER A 42 3.44 -13.83 -4.40
C SER A 42 4.25 -12.55 -4.11
N ARG A 43 5.53 -12.70 -3.78
CA ARG A 43 6.44 -11.57 -3.51
C ARG A 43 6.54 -10.63 -4.72
N GLN A 44 6.82 -9.34 -4.47
CA GLN A 44 7.06 -8.32 -5.52
C GLN A 44 5.91 -8.04 -6.52
N THR A 45 4.69 -8.51 -6.28
CA THR A 45 3.50 -8.24 -7.13
C THR A 45 2.80 -6.88 -6.89
N GLY A 46 3.33 -6.01 -6.03
CA GLY A 46 2.73 -4.69 -5.77
C GLY A 46 1.70 -4.63 -4.63
N LYS A 47 1.63 -5.64 -3.75
CA LYS A 47 0.76 -5.66 -2.56
C LYS A 47 0.94 -4.43 -1.67
N SER A 48 2.20 -4.05 -1.42
CA SER A 48 2.51 -2.90 -0.58
C SER A 48 2.07 -1.59 -1.24
N SER A 49 2.22 -1.47 -2.57
CA SER A 49 1.70 -0.33 -3.35
C SER A 49 0.16 -0.25 -3.29
N LEU A 50 -0.53 -1.40 -3.37
CA LEU A 50 -1.99 -1.49 -3.19
C LEU A 50 -2.38 -0.97 -1.79
N ARG A 51 -1.71 -1.42 -0.73
CA ARG A 51 -1.95 -0.96 0.65
C ARG A 51 -1.80 0.57 0.77
N VAL A 52 -0.69 1.13 0.31
CA VAL A 52 -0.40 2.57 0.43
C VAL A 52 -1.47 3.39 -0.28
N ARG A 53 -1.85 3.01 -1.50
CA ARG A 53 -2.90 3.71 -2.26
C ARG A 53 -4.27 3.60 -1.61
N THR A 54 -4.65 2.43 -1.09
CA THR A 54 -5.94 2.29 -0.39
C THR A 54 -5.95 3.07 0.92
N HIS A 55 -4.84 3.07 1.67
CA HIS A 55 -4.68 3.87 2.89
C HIS A 55 -4.90 5.36 2.61
N ARG A 56 -4.28 5.89 1.55
CA ARG A 56 -4.48 7.28 1.12
C ARG A 56 -5.92 7.56 0.76
N ARG A 57 -6.54 6.75 -0.10
CA ARG A 57 -7.94 6.92 -0.52
C ARG A 57 -8.90 6.94 0.67
N LEU A 58 -8.68 6.08 1.68
CA LEU A 58 -9.50 6.06 2.89
C LEU A 58 -9.27 7.31 3.76
N THR A 59 -8.02 7.74 3.89
CA THR A 59 -7.67 8.97 4.63
C THR A 59 -8.31 10.20 3.97
N ASP A 60 -8.30 10.29 2.64
CA ASP A 60 -8.88 11.40 1.87
C ASP A 60 -10.40 11.53 2.04
N VAL A 61 -11.10 10.44 2.39
CA VAL A 61 -12.54 10.44 2.67
C VAL A 61 -12.86 10.45 4.17
N GLY A 62 -11.87 10.74 5.03
CA GLY A 62 -12.05 11.03 6.45
C GLY A 62 -11.86 9.84 7.40
N PHE A 63 -11.37 8.69 6.93
CA PHE A 63 -11.05 7.58 7.83
C PHE A 63 -9.72 7.84 8.54
N ALA A 64 -9.67 7.56 9.84
CA ALA A 64 -8.40 7.43 10.55
C ALA A 64 -7.74 6.10 10.16
N CYS A 65 -6.54 6.15 9.61
CA CYS A 65 -5.80 4.97 9.18
C CYS A 65 -4.48 4.83 9.96
N ALA A 66 -4.12 3.60 10.29
CA ALA A 66 -2.85 3.25 10.91
C ALA A 66 -2.25 2.04 10.19
N ALA A 67 -0.93 2.04 10.01
CA ALA A 67 -0.19 0.91 9.45
C ALA A 67 0.66 0.27 10.55
N ILE A 68 0.50 -1.04 10.73
CA ILE A 68 1.33 -1.83 11.65
C ILE A 68 2.17 -2.75 10.78
N ASP A 69 3.49 -2.63 10.89
CA ASP A 69 4.43 -3.55 10.27
C ASP A 69 4.86 -4.60 11.28
N LEU A 70 4.57 -5.86 10.97
CA LEU A 70 4.93 -7.02 11.79
C LEU A 70 6.22 -7.68 11.31
N SER A 71 6.91 -7.06 10.35
CA SER A 71 8.21 -7.53 9.88
C SER A 71 9.23 -7.36 11.01
N PHE A 72 9.85 -8.47 11.44
CA PHE A 72 10.97 -8.42 12.36
C PHE A 72 12.21 -7.94 11.60
N ASP A 73 12.49 -6.65 11.66
CA ASP A 73 13.72 -6.10 11.09
C ASP A 73 14.86 -6.27 12.11
N GLN A 74 15.84 -7.11 11.80
CA GLN A 74 17.00 -7.37 12.67
C GLN A 74 18.10 -6.30 12.51
N LYS A 75 17.74 -5.08 12.10
CA LYS A 75 18.66 -3.94 12.02
C LYS A 75 18.03 -2.71 12.65
N ASN A 76 18.44 -2.46 13.89
CA ASN A 76 18.48 -1.18 14.60
C ASN A 76 17.46 -0.10 14.18
N GLY A 77 16.43 0.07 15.03
CA GLY A 77 15.97 1.39 15.45
C GLY A 77 15.03 2.13 14.50
N ILE A 78 13.80 2.30 14.97
CA ILE A 78 12.88 3.39 14.63
C ILE A 78 12.55 3.53 13.13
N GLY A 79 11.47 2.87 12.75
CA GLY A 79 10.50 3.24 11.71
C GLY A 79 11.00 4.04 10.50
N ALA A 80 11.04 3.39 9.35
CA ALA A 80 10.82 4.07 8.08
C ALA A 80 10.33 3.07 7.01
N SER A 81 9.02 2.81 6.98
CA SER A 81 8.35 2.85 5.68
C SER A 81 7.78 4.27 5.59
N PRO A 82 8.48 5.24 4.95
CA PRO A 82 7.79 6.45 4.56
C PRO A 82 6.73 6.03 3.53
N LEU A 83 5.54 6.61 3.64
CA LEU A 83 4.48 6.49 2.66
C LEU A 83 5.03 6.70 1.23
#